data_AF-A0A357C6U0-F1
#
_entry.id   AF-A0A357C6U0-F1
#
_cell.length_a   1.000
_cell.length_b   1.000
_cell.length_c   1.000
_cell.angle_alpha   90.00
_cell.angle_beta   90.00
_cell.angle_gamma   90.00
#
_symmetry.space_group_name_H-M   'P 1'
#
loop_
_entity.id
_entity.type
_entity.pdbx_description
1 polymer ?
#
loop_
_entity_poly.entity_id
_entity_poly.type
_entity_poly.pdbx_seq_one_letter_code
_entity_poly.pdbx_strand_id
1 'polypeptide(L)' 'LVARRSSLFIVSNEVGMGIVPDNELSRRFRDLSGYLNQKVAEIADEVYLVTAGIPIKIK' A
#
# COMPACT_ATOMS: atom_id res chain seq x y z
N LEU A 1 -30.01 -11.43 -9.31
CA LEU A 1 -28.62 -11.10 -9.71
C LEU A 1 -27.68 -12.04 -8.98
N VAL A 2 -26.91 -12.87 -9.70
CA VAL A 2 -25.88 -13.72 -9.08
C VAL A 2 -24.63 -12.87 -8.89
N ALA A 3 -24.17 -12.70 -7.66
CA ALA A 3 -22.94 -11.97 -7.37
C ALA A 3 -21.74 -12.76 -7.92
N ARG A 4 -21.00 -12.17 -8.87
CA ARG A 4 -19.73 -12.72 -9.34
C ARG A 4 -18.63 -12.32 -8.35
N ARG A 5 -17.90 -13.31 -7.83
CA ARG A 5 -16.61 -13.06 -7.19
C ARG A 5 -15.59 -12.73 -8.28
N SER A 6 -14.96 -11.56 -8.17
CA SER A 6 -13.83 -11.16 -9.00
C SER A 6 -12.63 -10.91 -8.10
N SER A 7 -11.45 -11.35 -8.51
CA SER A 7 -10.21 -11.01 -7.83
C SER A 7 -9.93 -9.52 -8.03
N LEU A 8 -9.75 -8.78 -6.93
CA LEU A 8 -9.36 -7.38 -6.94
C LEU A 8 -7.91 -7.28 -6.46
N PHE A 9 -7.06 -6.69 -7.29
CA PHE A 9 -5.68 -6.39 -6.94
C PHE A 9 -5.51 -4.87 -6.87
N ILE A 10 -4.98 -4.37 -5.76
CA ILE A 10 -4.66 -2.96 -5.56
C ILE A 10 -3.15 -2.86 -5.44
N VAL A 11 -2.54 -1.99 -6.25
CA VAL A 11 -1.10 -1.74 -6.24
C VAL A 11 -0.86 -0.34 -5.69
N SER A 12 -0.01 -0.23 -4.69
CA SER A 12 0.44 1.03 -4.10
C SER A 12 1.95 0.99 -3.87
N ASN A 13 2.55 2.15 -3.65
CA ASN A 13 3.98 2.27 -3.34
C ASN A 13 4.21 2.39 -1.83
N GLU A 14 5.33 1.83 -1.37
CA GLU A 14 5.92 2.16 -0.08
C GLU A 14 6.84 3.38 -0.25
N VAL A 15 6.57 4.46 0.49
CA VAL A 15 7.26 5.76 0.35
C VAL A 15 7.85 6.26 1.68
N GLY A 16 7.66 5.52 2.77
CA GLY A 16 8.07 5.87 4.12
C GLY A 16 9.45 5.37 4.54
N MET A 17 10.12 4.54 3.73
CA MET A 17 11.44 3.98 4.07
C MET A 17 12.64 4.90 3.74
N GLY A 18 12.37 6.12 3.27
CA GLY A 18 13.39 7.14 3.03
C GLY A 18 13.51 8.18 4.15
N ILE A 19 14.34 9.20 3.91
CA ILE A 19 14.45 10.37 4.80
C ILE A 19 13.16 11.20 4.83
N VAL A 20 13.03 12.07 5.83
CA VAL A 20 11.94 13.06 5.88
C VAL A 20 12.22 14.15 4.84
N PRO A 21 11.29 14.43 3.90
CA PRO A 21 11.49 15.47 2.90
C PRO A 21 11.36 16.88 3.50
N ASP A 22 12.08 17.84 2.93
CA ASP A 22 12.06 19.25 3.33
C ASP A 22 10.75 19.96 2.90
N ASN A 23 10.15 19.53 1.79
CA ASN A 23 8.89 20.06 1.31
C ASN A 23 7.69 19.58 2.16
N GLU A 24 6.85 20.51 2.63
CA GLU A 24 5.67 20.21 3.43
C GLU A 24 4.68 19.29 2.71
N LEU A 25 4.40 19.57 1.43
CA LEU A 25 3.50 18.76 0.63
C LEU A 25 4.00 17.30 0.54
N SER A 26 5.31 17.13 0.37
CA SER A 26 5.92 15.80 0.30
C SER A 26 5.82 15.04 1.63
N ARG A 27 5.96 15.72 2.77
CA ARG A 27 5.72 15.11 4.09
C ARG A 27 4.28 14.64 4.22
N ARG A 28 3.32 15.53 3.92
CA ARG A 28 1.88 15.21 4.01
C ARG A 28 1.50 14.07 3.07
N PHE A 29 2.04 14.05 1.86
CA PHE A 29 1.84 12.96 0.91
C PHE A 29 2.35 11.62 1.46
N ARG A 30 3.60 11.59 1.96
CA ARG A 30 4.19 10.38 2.55
C ARG A 30 3.32 9.83 3.68
N ASP A 31 2.89 10.70 4.60
CA ASP A 31 2.09 10.29 5.76
C ASP A 31 0.71 9.76 5.33
N LEU A 32 -0.01 10.51 4.48
CA LEU A 32 -1.34 10.12 3.99
C LEU A 32 -1.29 8.84 3.14
N SER A 33 -0.26 8.66 2.32
CA SER A 33 -0.06 7.42 1.56
C SER A 33 0.14 6.22 2.51
N GLY A 34 0.93 6.38 3.57
CA GLY A 34 1.11 5.35 4.59
C GLY A 34 -0.20 5.00 5.31
N TYR A 35 -0.98 6.00 5.70
CA TYR A 35 -2.29 5.78 6.33
C TYR A 35 -3.28 5.08 5.40
N LEU A 36 -3.31 5.44 4.12
CA LEU A 36 -4.16 4.77 3.13
C LEU A 36 -3.73 3.31 2.94
N ASN A 37 -2.43 3.05 2.81
CA ASN A 37 -1.90 1.70 2.68
C ASN A 37 -2.29 0.82 3.88
N GLN A 38 -2.22 1.35 5.11
CA GLN A 38 -2.66 0.64 6.32
C GLN A 38 -4.15 0.29 6.27
N LYS A 39 -5.02 1.24 5.90
CA LYS A 39 -6.47 1.00 5.80
C LYS A 39 -6.82 -0.04 4.73
N VAL A 40 -6.13 -0.03 3.59
CA VAL A 40 -6.31 -1.04 2.55
C VAL A 40 -5.82 -2.41 3.04
N ALA A 41 -4.65 -2.47 3.68
CA ALA A 41 -4.09 -3.71 4.23
C ALA A 41 -4.98 -4.34 5.32
N GLU A 42 -5.71 -3.53 6.10
CA GLU A 42 -6.65 -3.99 7.13
C GLU A 42 -7.79 -4.83 6.51
N ILE A 43 -8.36 -4.37 5.39
CA ILE A 43 -9.49 -5.04 4.71
C ILE A 43 -9.06 -6.05 3.64
N ALA A 44 -7.80 -6.04 3.21
CA ALA A 44 -7.29 -6.97 2.20
C ALA A 44 -7.19 -8.40 2.75
N ASP A 45 -7.50 -9.39 1.91
CA ASP A 45 -7.30 -10.80 2.25
C ASP A 45 -5.82 -11.18 2.31
N GLU A 46 -5.00 -10.59 1.42
CA GLU A 46 -3.56 -10.81 1.33
C GLU A 46 -2.82 -9.49 1.10
N VAL A 47 -1.61 -9.37 1.64
CA VAL A 47 -0.74 -8.19 1.46
C VAL A 47 0.68 -8.63 1.13
N TYR A 48 1.24 -8.04 0.08
CA TYR A 48 2.57 -8.36 -0.41
C TYR A 48 3.45 -7.11 -0.44
N LEU A 49 4.66 -7.23 0.11
CA LEU A 49 5.75 -6.31 -0.19
C LEU A 49 6.57 -6.89 -1.33
N VAL A 50 6.78 -6.14 -2.40
CA VAL A 50 7.54 -6.61 -3.58
C VAL A 50 8.85 -5.84 -3.67
N THR A 51 9.98 -6.55 -3.61
CA THR A 51 11.32 -5.95 -3.63
C THR A 51 12.15 -6.65 -4.69
N ALA A 52 12.73 -5.90 -5.64
CA ALA A 52 13.47 -6.46 -6.78
C ALA A 52 12.69 -7.54 -7.57
N GLY A 53 11.35 -7.40 -7.66
CA GLY A 53 10.47 -8.36 -8.32
C GLY A 53 10.13 -9.61 -7.48
N ILE A 54 10.64 -9.70 -6.25
CA ILE A 54 10.42 -10.83 -5.34
C ILE A 54 9.29 -10.47 -4.37
N PRO A 55 8.15 -11.19 -4.39
CA PRO A 55 7.05 -10.93 -3.48
C PRO A 55 7.29 -11.58 -2.12
N ILE A 56 7.02 -10.83 -1.05
CA ILE A 56 7.02 -11.29 0.34
C ILE A 56 5.62 -11.10 0.88
N LYS A 57 4.94 -12.20 1.22
CA LYS A 57 3.61 -12.14 1.85
C LYS A 57 3.75 -11.70 3.31
N ILE A 58 3.09 -10.61 3.69
CA ILE A 58 3.11 -10.05 5.04
C ILE A 58 1.75 -10.11 5.74
N LYS A 59 0.69 -10.46 5.00
CA LYS A 59 -0.64 -10.87 5.47
C LYS A 59 -1.20 -11.88 4.47
#